data_AF-A0A396SN16-F1
#
_entry.id   AF-A0A396SN16-F1
#
_cell.length_a   1.000
_cell.length_b   1.000
_cell.length_c   1.000
_cell.angle_alpha   90.00
_cell.angle_beta   90.00
_cell.angle_gamma   90.00
#
_symmetry.space_group_name_H-M   'P 1'
#
loop_
_entity.id
_entity.type
_entity.pdbx_description
1 polymer ?
#
loop_
_entity_poly.entity_id
_entity_poly.type
_entity_poly.pdbx_seq_one_letter_code
_entity_poly.pdbx_strand_id
1 'polypeptide(L)'
;MKNKKILWSIFLAIFALIIVGYLRYQQVNSNLTQSGVTEEKFFQQKKVVHAYHVNFIIHQVKLIKSKNEVSARVQLSLHQTGTPNYGMKKNYANYIENFYLNNPYGLSNPVDTCYDRNNHLVGPYPAIVHAKQPVTLHFSIPRNSYDKRTKKLRISFLVPTKKHYVKYSLLLE
;
A
#
# COMPACT_ATOMS: atom_id res chain seq x y z
N MET A 1 31.22 -48.21 -9.10
CA MET A 1 30.69 -47.94 -7.74
C MET A 1 31.01 -46.54 -7.21
N LYS A 2 32.18 -45.93 -7.46
CA LYS A 2 32.54 -44.57 -6.98
C LYS A 2 31.54 -43.47 -7.42
N ASN A 3 31.10 -43.46 -8.68
CA ASN A 3 30.15 -42.45 -9.17
C ASN A 3 28.76 -42.55 -8.52
N LYS A 4 28.30 -43.76 -8.17
CA LYS A 4 27.03 -43.96 -7.44
C LYS A 4 27.11 -43.40 -6.01
N LYS A 5 28.26 -43.55 -5.34
CA LYS A 5 28.48 -42.98 -3.99
C LYS A 5 28.49 -41.44 -4.04
N ILE A 6 29.16 -40.85 -5.03
CA ILE A 6 29.17 -39.39 -5.22
C ILE A 6 27.77 -38.87 -5.52
N LEU A 7 27.01 -39.52 -6.41
CA LEU A 7 25.61 -39.16 -6.70
C LEU A 7 24.73 -39.23 -5.44
N TRP A 8 24.89 -40.27 -4.63
CA TRP A 8 24.16 -40.40 -3.36
C TRP A 8 24.53 -39.30 -2.35
N SER A 9 25.81 -38.95 -2.26
CA SER A 9 26.27 -37.84 -1.41
C SER A 9 25.71 -36.49 -1.86
N ILE A 10 25.65 -36.23 -3.18
CA ILE A 10 25.03 -35.02 -3.74
C ILE A 10 23.53 -34.99 -3.42
N PHE A 11 22.83 -36.12 -3.60
CA PHE A 11 21.41 -36.22 -3.31
C PHE A 11 21.13 -35.96 -1.81
N LEU A 12 21.91 -36.56 -0.92
CA LEU A 12 21.83 -36.31 0.53
C LEU A 12 22.10 -34.84 0.88
N ALA A 13 23.07 -34.21 0.25
CA ALA A 13 23.38 -32.79 0.47
C ALA A 13 22.22 -31.88 0.03
N ILE A 14 21.64 -32.14 -1.15
CA ILE A 14 20.47 -31.40 -1.65
C ILE A 14 19.26 -31.62 -0.72
N PHE A 15 19.03 -32.85 -0.29
CA PHE A 15 17.94 -33.17 0.62
C PHE A 15 18.07 -32.47 1.97
N ALA A 16 19.29 -32.44 2.53
CA ALA A 16 19.58 -31.68 3.74
C ALA A 16 19.34 -30.17 3.56
N LEU A 17 19.74 -29.60 2.41
CA LEU A 17 19.48 -28.19 2.09
C LEU A 17 17.99 -27.89 1.99
N ILE A 18 17.18 -28.78 1.42
CA ILE A 18 15.72 -28.63 1.36
C ILE A 18 15.11 -28.62 2.76
N ILE A 19 15.53 -29.54 3.63
CA ILE A 19 15.03 -29.61 5.01
C ILE A 19 15.40 -28.34 5.78
N VAL A 20 16.65 -27.90 5.71
CA VAL A 20 17.10 -26.66 6.37
C VAL A 20 16.35 -25.45 5.82
N GLY A 21 16.15 -25.38 4.51
CA GLY A 21 15.37 -24.33 3.85
C GLY A 21 13.92 -24.31 4.34
N TYR A 22 13.28 -25.48 4.44
CA TYR A 22 11.91 -25.61 4.95
C TYR A 22 11.78 -25.19 6.41
N LEU A 23 12.69 -25.65 7.28
CA LEU A 23 12.70 -25.26 8.70
C LEU A 23 12.91 -23.76 8.86
N ARG A 24 13.82 -23.17 8.08
CA ARG A 24 14.07 -21.72 8.11
C ARG A 24 12.85 -20.94 7.59
N TYR A 25 12.21 -21.42 6.54
CA TYR A 25 10.98 -20.84 6.01
C TYR A 25 9.86 -20.84 7.06
N GLN A 26 9.64 -21.97 7.73
CA GLN A 26 8.66 -22.09 8.82
C GLN A 26 8.99 -21.14 9.98
N GLN A 27 10.25 -21.09 10.42
CA GLN A 27 10.69 -20.20 11.50
C GLN A 27 10.45 -18.72 11.18
N VAL A 28 10.70 -18.30 9.94
CA VAL A 28 10.47 -16.91 9.51
C VAL A 28 8.99 -16.58 9.43
N ASN A 29 8.13 -17.54 9.05
CA ASN A 29 6.70 -17.29 8.84
C ASN A 29 5.80 -17.64 10.04
N SER A 30 6.30 -18.35 11.05
CA SER A 30 5.49 -18.77 12.21
C SER A 30 5.13 -17.63 13.16
N ASN A 31 5.86 -16.52 13.14
CA ASN A 31 5.69 -15.38 14.03
C ASN A 31 5.29 -14.09 13.29
N LEU A 32 4.38 -14.21 12.31
CA LEU A 32 3.82 -13.02 11.66
C LEU A 32 2.99 -12.22 12.68
N THR A 33 3.59 -11.17 13.24
CA THR A 33 2.91 -10.21 14.12
C THR A 33 1.81 -9.44 13.38
N GLN A 34 1.92 -9.33 12.05
CA GLN A 34 0.90 -8.74 11.19
C GLN A 34 0.91 -9.44 9.83
N SER A 35 -0.20 -10.10 9.48
CA SER A 35 -0.44 -10.63 8.14
C SER A 35 -0.58 -9.50 7.11
N GLY A 36 -0.43 -9.82 5.82
CA GLY A 36 -0.61 -8.86 4.72
C GLY A 36 -2.06 -8.37 4.58
N VAL A 37 -2.43 -7.97 3.35
CA VAL A 37 -3.81 -7.58 3.04
C VAL A 37 -4.69 -8.84 3.07
N THR A 38 -5.71 -8.84 3.92
CA THR A 38 -6.65 -9.98 4.03
C THR A 38 -8.01 -9.70 3.40
N GLU A 39 -8.37 -8.43 3.26
CA GLU A 39 -9.60 -7.99 2.61
C GLU A 39 -9.39 -6.67 1.84
N GLU A 40 -10.13 -6.53 0.73
CA GLU A 40 -10.26 -5.29 -0.03
C GLU A 40 -11.71 -4.79 0.05
N LYS A 41 -11.91 -3.56 0.55
CA LYS A 41 -13.20 -2.90 0.69
C LYS A 41 -13.33 -1.77 -0.31
N PHE A 42 -14.27 -1.90 -1.24
CA PHE A 42 -14.60 -0.81 -2.15
C PHE A 42 -15.53 0.20 -1.48
N PHE A 43 -15.24 1.48 -1.65
CA PHE A 43 -16.06 2.56 -1.12
C PHE A 43 -16.38 3.60 -2.19
N GLN A 44 -17.33 4.47 -1.87
CA GLN A 44 -17.77 5.54 -2.76
C GLN A 44 -17.17 6.88 -2.33
N GLN A 45 -16.84 7.72 -3.30
CA GLN A 45 -16.39 9.08 -3.06
C GLN A 45 -17.46 9.87 -2.28
N LYS A 46 -17.03 10.88 -1.51
CA LYS A 46 -17.88 11.75 -0.66
C LYS A 46 -18.63 11.01 0.46
N LYS A 47 -18.28 9.76 0.74
CA LYS A 47 -18.75 9.03 1.93
C LYS A 47 -17.62 8.88 2.93
N VAL A 48 -17.95 9.06 4.20
CA VAL A 48 -17.02 8.79 5.29
C VAL A 48 -16.81 7.28 5.40
N VAL A 49 -15.56 6.87 5.43
CA VAL A 49 -15.14 5.50 5.71
C VAL A 49 -14.66 5.45 7.15
N HIS A 50 -15.26 4.56 7.93
CA HIS A 50 -14.85 4.26 9.30
C HIS A 50 -13.92 3.05 9.29
N ALA A 51 -12.62 3.30 9.45
CA ALA A 51 -11.60 2.27 9.48
C ALA A 51 -10.93 2.21 10.87
N TYR A 52 -10.10 1.18 11.07
CA TYR A 52 -9.44 0.97 12.35
C TYR A 52 -8.47 2.12 12.65
N HIS A 53 -8.73 2.85 13.74
CA HIS A 53 -7.97 4.03 14.20
C HIS A 53 -7.93 5.25 13.25
N VAL A 54 -8.69 5.24 12.16
CA VAL A 54 -8.78 6.38 11.25
C VAL A 54 -10.14 6.42 10.56
N ASN A 55 -10.77 7.59 10.57
CA ASN A 55 -11.88 7.93 9.69
C ASN A 55 -11.34 8.76 8.53
N PHE A 56 -11.86 8.54 7.33
CA PHE A 56 -11.45 9.32 6.18
C PHE A 56 -12.55 9.51 5.15
N ILE A 57 -12.43 10.58 4.37
CA ILE A 57 -13.33 10.88 3.25
C ILE A 57 -12.52 11.43 2.09
N ILE A 58 -12.72 10.84 0.91
CA ILE A 58 -12.22 11.43 -0.34
C ILE A 58 -13.32 12.33 -0.89
N HIS A 59 -13.08 13.64 -0.87
CA HIS A 59 -14.02 14.66 -1.34
C HIS A 59 -14.04 14.72 -2.86
N GLN A 60 -12.84 14.74 -3.45
CA GLN A 60 -12.65 14.93 -4.88
C GLN A 60 -11.45 14.13 -5.36
N VAL A 61 -11.58 13.58 -6.56
CA VAL A 61 -10.43 13.09 -7.34
C VAL A 61 -10.45 13.77 -8.69
N LYS A 62 -9.31 14.30 -9.11
CA LYS A 62 -9.11 14.89 -10.44
C LYS A 62 -8.00 14.14 -11.16
N LEU A 63 -8.33 13.54 -12.30
CA LEU A 63 -7.35 12.99 -13.23
C LEU A 63 -6.99 14.05 -14.27
N ILE A 64 -5.70 14.34 -14.40
CA ILE A 64 -5.15 15.29 -15.37
C ILE A 64 -4.29 14.49 -16.32
N LYS A 65 -4.65 14.52 -17.60
CA LYS A 65 -3.98 13.74 -18.65
C LYS A 65 -3.14 14.69 -19.48
N SER A 66 -1.83 14.46 -19.49
CA SER A 66 -0.87 15.16 -20.35
C SER A 66 -0.28 14.20 -21.39
N LYS A 67 0.58 14.71 -22.26
CA LYS A 67 1.27 13.90 -23.28
C LYS A 67 2.16 12.81 -22.68
N ASN A 68 2.83 13.10 -21.56
CA ASN A 68 3.86 12.22 -20.99
C ASN A 68 3.41 11.52 -19.71
N GLU A 69 2.43 12.08 -19.02
CA GLU A 69 2.01 11.62 -17.69
C GLU A 69 0.50 11.75 -17.50
N VAL A 70 -0.08 10.88 -16.68
CA VAL A 70 -1.39 11.09 -16.07
C VAL A 70 -1.19 11.32 -14.58
N SER A 71 -1.65 12.47 -14.09
CA SER A 71 -1.57 12.81 -12.67
C SER A 71 -2.95 12.67 -12.02
N ALA A 72 -2.99 12.11 -10.80
CA ALA A 72 -4.19 12.09 -9.97
C ALA A 72 -4.01 13.04 -8.79
N ARG A 73 -4.98 13.93 -8.58
CA ARG A 73 -5.06 14.79 -7.38
C ARG A 73 -6.24 14.35 -6.55
N VAL A 74 -5.98 13.91 -5.32
CA VAL A 74 -6.98 13.36 -4.40
C VAL A 74 -7.12 14.28 -3.21
N GLN A 75 -8.27 14.95 -3.09
CA GLN A 75 -8.60 15.76 -1.94
C GLN A 75 -9.23 14.89 -0.86
N LEU A 76 -8.55 14.82 0.28
CA LEU A 76 -8.79 13.87 1.36
C LEU A 76 -8.93 14.62 2.69
N SER A 77 -9.89 14.23 3.51
CA SER A 77 -9.86 14.54 4.94
C SER A 77 -9.59 13.28 5.75
N LEU A 78 -8.69 13.38 6.71
CA LEU A 78 -8.34 12.34 7.66
C LEU A 78 -8.69 12.80 9.08
N HIS A 79 -9.22 11.89 9.88
CA HIS A 79 -9.41 12.08 11.31
C HIS A 79 -8.94 10.82 12.03
N GLN A 80 -7.87 10.96 12.81
CA GLN A 80 -7.32 9.86 13.59
C GLN A 80 -8.20 9.61 14.82
N THR A 81 -8.71 8.39 14.94
CA THR A 81 -9.62 7.97 16.04
C THR A 81 -8.93 7.10 17.08
N GLY A 82 -7.65 6.78 16.88
CA GLY A 82 -6.82 6.06 17.86
C GLY A 82 -5.36 6.01 17.42
N THR A 83 -4.65 4.96 17.82
CA THR A 83 -3.21 4.87 17.60
C THR A 83 -2.87 3.73 16.65
N PRO A 84 -2.66 4.00 15.35
CA PRO A 84 -2.39 2.95 14.37
C PRO A 84 -0.92 2.52 14.39
N ASN A 85 -0.65 1.34 13.81
CA ASN A 85 0.68 0.72 13.70
C ASN A 85 1.05 0.49 12.23
N TYR A 86 1.25 1.57 11.47
CA TYR A 86 1.64 1.45 10.07
C TYR A 86 3.08 0.92 9.93
N GLY A 87 3.35 0.19 8.86
CA GLY A 87 4.70 -0.32 8.56
C GLY A 87 5.30 -1.20 9.67
N MET A 88 4.45 -1.89 10.44
CA MET A 88 4.84 -2.70 11.61
C MET A 88 5.54 -1.89 12.73
N LYS A 89 5.46 -0.56 12.70
CA LYS A 89 5.99 0.32 13.74
C LYS A 89 4.87 0.66 14.72
N LYS A 90 5.15 0.50 16.02
CA LYS A 90 4.20 0.83 17.09
C LYS A 90 3.91 2.33 17.09
N ASN A 91 2.63 2.71 17.24
CA ASN A 91 2.16 4.08 17.36
C ASN A 91 2.61 4.99 16.20
N TYR A 92 2.57 4.44 14.99
CA TYR A 92 3.06 5.09 13.79
C TYR A 92 1.92 5.32 12.80
N ALA A 93 1.52 6.57 12.61
CA ALA A 93 0.37 6.96 11.77
C ALA A 93 0.78 7.42 10.37
N ASN A 94 1.61 6.62 9.68
CA ASN A 94 2.13 7.01 8.37
C ASN A 94 1.14 6.78 7.23
N TYR A 95 0.16 7.68 7.14
CA TYR A 95 -0.91 7.58 6.17
C TYR A 95 -0.43 7.75 4.72
N ILE A 96 0.44 8.73 4.43
CA ILE A 96 0.89 9.08 3.06
C ILE A 96 1.51 7.87 2.36
N GLU A 97 2.45 7.19 3.03
CA GLU A 97 3.13 6.03 2.45
C GLU A 97 2.22 4.82 2.24
N ASN A 98 1.00 4.84 2.76
CA ASN A 98 0.03 3.75 2.64
C ASN A 98 -1.10 4.08 1.66
N PHE A 99 -1.02 5.21 0.96
CA PHE A 99 -1.86 5.52 -0.19
C PHE A 99 -1.14 5.19 -1.50
N TYR A 100 -1.88 4.60 -2.43
CA TYR A 100 -1.37 4.22 -3.75
C TYR A 100 -2.37 4.53 -4.84
N LEU A 101 -1.89 5.07 -5.96
CA LEU A 101 -2.58 5.01 -7.24
C LEU A 101 -2.24 3.69 -7.91
N ASN A 102 -3.19 2.77 -7.97
CA ASN A 102 -2.99 1.48 -8.60
C ASN A 102 -3.34 1.61 -10.08
N ASN A 103 -2.35 1.41 -10.95
CA ASN A 103 -2.55 1.16 -12.36
C ASN A 103 -2.53 -0.36 -12.63
N PRO A 104 -3.67 -1.02 -12.89
CA PRO A 104 -3.71 -2.47 -13.07
C PRO A 104 -2.75 -2.94 -14.18
N TYR A 105 -1.92 -3.93 -13.85
CA TYR A 105 -0.83 -4.46 -14.70
C TYR A 105 0.30 -3.44 -15.03
N GLY A 106 0.30 -2.30 -14.34
CA GLY A 106 1.44 -1.39 -14.22
C GLY A 106 1.97 -1.35 -12.78
N LEU A 107 2.78 -0.33 -12.47
CA LEU A 107 3.25 -0.08 -11.11
C LEU A 107 2.12 0.51 -10.25
N SER A 108 2.12 0.15 -8.96
CA SER A 108 1.37 0.89 -7.94
C SER A 108 2.19 2.10 -7.55
N ASN A 109 1.68 3.29 -7.82
CA ASN A 109 2.43 4.52 -7.65
C ASN A 109 2.12 5.13 -6.28
N PRO A 110 3.13 5.32 -5.42
CA PRO A 110 2.95 5.97 -4.13
C PRO A 110 2.57 7.45 -4.33
N VAL A 111 2.22 8.11 -3.23
CA VAL A 111 2.03 9.57 -3.22
C VAL A 111 3.37 10.24 -3.56
N ASP A 112 3.37 11.13 -4.56
CA ASP A 112 4.54 11.93 -4.91
C ASP A 112 4.72 13.08 -3.91
N THR A 113 3.63 13.81 -3.66
CA THR A 113 3.59 14.97 -2.77
C THR A 113 2.23 15.11 -2.10
N CYS A 114 2.20 15.76 -0.94
CA CYS A 114 0.99 16.08 -0.20
C CYS A 114 0.98 17.57 0.12
N TYR A 115 -0.15 18.24 -0.09
CA TYR A 115 -0.33 19.65 0.26
C TYR A 115 -1.51 19.82 1.21
N ASP A 116 -1.45 20.78 2.13
CA ASP A 116 -2.57 21.14 2.98
C ASP A 116 -3.58 22.02 2.22
N ARG A 117 -4.69 22.40 2.88
CA ARG A 117 -5.72 23.28 2.30
C ARG A 117 -5.17 24.64 1.84
N ASN A 118 -4.06 25.09 2.43
CA ASN A 118 -3.42 26.35 2.11
C ASN A 118 -2.30 26.20 1.08
N ASN A 119 -2.17 25.02 0.45
CA ASN A 119 -1.13 24.68 -0.52
C ASN A 119 0.30 24.67 0.06
N HIS A 120 0.43 24.49 1.38
CA HIS A 120 1.73 24.23 1.99
C HIS A 120 2.08 22.75 1.87
N LEU A 121 3.35 22.46 1.57
CA LEU A 121 3.83 21.09 1.53
C LEU A 121 3.68 20.44 2.91
N VAL A 122 2.99 19.31 2.94
CA VAL A 122 2.84 18.47 4.13
C VAL A 122 3.91 17.40 4.04
N GLY A 123 4.86 17.47 4.99
CA GLY A 123 5.89 16.44 5.11
C GLY A 123 5.30 15.04 5.40
N PRO A 124 6.12 13.99 5.33
CA PRO A 124 5.73 12.68 5.84
C PRO A 124 5.38 12.73 7.34
N TYR A 125 4.92 11.60 7.90
CA TYR A 125 4.45 11.47 9.29
C TYR A 125 5.25 12.30 10.33
N PRO A 126 4.59 12.92 11.35
CA PRO A 126 3.15 12.92 11.66
C PRO A 126 2.33 14.04 11.02
N ALA A 127 2.88 14.80 10.07
CA ALA A 127 2.31 16.08 9.68
C ALA A 127 0.89 16.01 9.07
N ILE A 128 0.51 14.92 8.38
CA ILE A 128 -0.73 14.89 7.59
C ILE A 128 -2.03 14.97 8.40
N VAL A 129 -2.11 14.38 9.59
CA VAL A 129 -3.34 14.47 10.43
C VAL A 129 -3.45 15.83 11.11
N HIS A 130 -2.31 16.44 11.41
CA HIS A 130 -2.23 17.75 12.03
C HIS A 130 -2.23 18.91 11.01
N ALA A 131 -2.12 18.60 9.73
CA ALA A 131 -2.19 19.56 8.64
C ALA A 131 -3.61 20.14 8.50
N LYS A 132 -3.70 21.33 7.89
CA LYS A 132 -4.98 21.97 7.57
C LYS A 132 -5.74 21.12 6.53
N GLN A 133 -6.84 20.52 6.97
CA GLN A 133 -7.69 19.67 6.14
C GLN A 133 -8.61 20.50 5.23
N PRO A 134 -9.08 19.95 4.09
CA PRO A 134 -8.60 18.71 3.48
C PRO A 134 -7.20 18.88 2.89
N VAL A 135 -6.44 17.79 2.91
CA VAL A 135 -5.15 17.69 2.21
C VAL A 135 -5.34 17.21 0.78
N THR A 136 -4.39 17.49 -0.09
CA THR A 136 -4.37 17.02 -1.48
C THR A 136 -3.17 16.12 -1.70
N LEU A 137 -3.43 14.83 -1.97
CA LEU A 137 -2.42 13.87 -2.38
C LEU A 137 -2.23 13.92 -3.89
N HIS A 138 -0.99 14.02 -4.35
CA HIS A 138 -0.63 13.95 -5.75
C HIS A 138 0.01 12.61 -6.09
N PHE A 139 -0.39 12.07 -7.23
CA PHE A 139 0.17 10.87 -7.82
C PHE A 139 0.44 11.13 -9.29
N SER A 140 1.45 10.47 -9.82
CA SER A 140 1.84 10.49 -11.22
C SER A 140 1.94 9.06 -11.73
N ILE A 141 1.54 8.84 -12.98
CA ILE A 141 1.82 7.60 -13.72
C ILE A 141 2.29 7.96 -15.13
N PRO A 142 3.33 7.29 -15.65
CA PRO A 142 3.73 7.45 -17.05
C PRO A 142 2.56 7.18 -18.00
N ARG A 143 2.39 8.03 -19.02
CA ARG A 143 1.26 7.95 -19.96
C ARG A 143 1.19 6.58 -20.65
N ASN A 144 2.35 6.05 -21.05
CA ASN A 144 2.46 4.73 -21.70
C ASN A 144 1.96 3.58 -20.81
N SER A 145 2.09 3.70 -19.48
CA SER A 145 1.62 2.72 -18.51
C SER A 145 0.11 2.86 -18.33
N TYR A 146 -0.39 4.10 -18.23
CA TYR A 146 -1.82 4.37 -18.14
C TYR A 146 -2.60 3.85 -19.35
N ASP A 147 -2.09 4.06 -20.56
CA ASP A 147 -2.77 3.66 -21.80
C ASP A 147 -2.82 2.14 -22.00
N LYS A 148 -1.91 1.38 -21.38
CA LYS A 148 -1.89 -0.09 -21.44
C LYS A 148 -2.83 -0.78 -20.46
N ARG A 149 -3.48 -0.03 -19.57
CA ARG A 149 -4.34 -0.60 -18.53
C ARG A 149 -5.57 -1.26 -19.15
N THR A 150 -5.94 -2.42 -18.62
CA THR A 150 -7.16 -3.14 -19.03
C THR A 150 -8.31 -2.98 -18.04
N LYS A 151 -8.04 -2.35 -16.89
CA LYS A 151 -9.00 -2.12 -15.81
C LYS A 151 -8.92 -0.67 -15.33
N LYS A 152 -9.99 -0.22 -14.69
CA LYS A 152 -10.13 1.13 -14.12
C LYS A 152 -9.00 1.42 -13.12
N LEU A 153 -8.52 2.65 -13.12
CA LEU A 153 -7.62 3.13 -12.08
C LEU A 153 -8.32 3.07 -10.72
N ARG A 154 -7.55 2.84 -9.66
CA ARG A 154 -8.07 2.92 -8.30
C ARG A 154 -7.08 3.57 -7.35
N ILE A 155 -7.58 4.43 -6.47
CA ILE A 155 -6.86 4.81 -5.27
C ILE A 155 -7.05 3.70 -4.26
N SER A 156 -5.98 3.30 -3.59
CA SER A 156 -6.08 2.43 -2.42
C SER A 156 -5.40 3.03 -1.21
N PHE A 157 -5.98 2.77 -0.05
CA PHE A 157 -5.43 3.09 1.25
C PHE A 157 -5.32 1.81 2.07
N LEU A 158 -4.10 1.43 2.42
CA LEU A 158 -3.85 0.29 3.30
C LEU A 158 -4.00 0.75 4.74
N VAL A 159 -4.94 0.17 5.50
CA VAL A 159 -5.13 0.52 6.92
C VAL A 159 -4.77 -0.70 7.78
N PRO A 160 -3.82 -0.59 8.71
CA PRO A 160 -3.48 -1.67 9.61
C PRO A 160 -4.62 -1.89 10.61
N THR A 161 -4.94 -3.15 10.86
CA THR A 161 -5.73 -3.59 12.01
C THR A 161 -4.79 -4.16 13.08
N LYS A 162 -5.32 -4.88 14.07
CA LYS A 162 -4.49 -5.55 15.09
C LYS A 162 -3.57 -6.64 14.52
N LYS A 163 -3.98 -7.32 13.43
CA LYS A 163 -3.28 -8.51 12.92
C LYS A 163 -3.08 -8.52 11.40
N HIS A 164 -3.66 -7.60 10.64
CA HIS A 164 -3.57 -7.61 9.19
C HIS A 164 -3.69 -6.19 8.62
N TYR A 165 -3.73 -6.07 7.30
CA TYR A 165 -4.15 -4.84 6.61
C TYR A 165 -5.50 -5.04 5.92
N VAL A 166 -6.30 -3.98 5.93
CA VAL A 166 -7.50 -3.82 5.12
C VAL A 166 -7.19 -2.82 4.03
N LYS A 167 -7.40 -3.21 2.77
CA LYS A 167 -7.21 -2.33 1.62
C LYS A 167 -8.53 -1.64 1.28
N TYR A 168 -8.62 -0.32 1.48
CA TYR A 168 -9.78 0.45 1.04
C TYR A 168 -9.53 0.98 -0.37
N SER A 169 -10.43 0.71 -1.30
CA SER A 169 -10.25 1.06 -2.71
C SER A 169 -11.39 1.92 -3.27
N LEU A 170 -11.03 2.96 -4.00
CA LEU A 170 -11.95 3.81 -4.77
C LEU A 170 -11.60 3.71 -6.26
N LEU A 171 -12.57 3.29 -7.08
CA LEU A 171 -12.46 3.30 -8.54
C LEU A 171 -12.57 4.74 -9.07
N LEU A 172 -11.70 5.14 -9.99
CA LEU A 172 -11.56 6.53 -10.46
C LEU A 172 -12.13 6.83 -11.84
N GLU A 173 -12.51 5.79 -12.59
CA GLU A 173 -13.14 5.84 -13.91
C GLU A 173 -14.13 4.69 -14.00
#